data_AF-A0A428Z372-F1
#
_entry.id   AF-A0A428Z372-F1
#
_cell.length_a   1.000
_cell.length_b   1.000
_cell.length_c   1.000
_cell.angle_alpha   90.00
_cell.angle_beta   90.00
_cell.angle_gamma   90.00
#
_symmetry.space_group_name_H-M   'P 1'
#
loop_
_entity.id
_entity.type
_entity.pdbx_description
1 polymer ?
#
loop_
_entity_poly.entity_id
_entity_poly.type
_entity_poly.pdbx_seq_one_letter_code
_entity_poly.pdbx_strand_id
1 'polypeptide(L)'
;MRKNGTSATDVEAGLTRKVIALQRKKAETARLVTLANDPDLNAYRIERQRRTITRWMWIFLVLGLGYSTTNVHEFVANGRTTEDPVWWAAWLVEPMAAGLLINLLTFESEVIARGIDISNPWVTRLKRTLLGATLFMSTWPQLIKLKTGGFNIGLLVVAALVPLVVFLVAEVMPVIQRYMRALLVAASTPAATSAASQPAAAAQPANDPKTLAALRLPPRMRKAIEDKASEIQATGRSITREDIQELVRVPDEMATQIMTALHPTNGHAHT
;
A
#
# COMPACT_ATOMS: atom_id res chain seq x y z
N MET A 1 -55.76 18.84 -43.94
CA MET A 1 -54.41 18.22 -44.02
C MET A 1 -53.98 17.81 -42.61
N ARG A 2 -54.21 16.54 -42.24
CA ARG A 2 -53.83 15.97 -40.93
C ARG A 2 -52.40 15.44 -41.02
N LYS A 3 -51.55 15.88 -40.08
CA LYS A 3 -50.21 15.34 -39.80
C LYS A 3 -50.34 13.86 -39.41
N ASN A 4 -49.93 12.94 -40.28
CA ASN A 4 -49.84 11.52 -39.96
C ASN A 4 -48.39 11.08 -39.98
N GLY A 5 -48.01 10.37 -38.91
CA GLY A 5 -46.93 9.39 -38.97
C GLY A 5 -45.58 9.89 -38.50
N THR A 6 -45.41 10.02 -37.18
CA THR A 6 -44.19 9.60 -36.50
C THR A 6 -43.67 8.33 -37.18
N SER A 7 -42.58 8.46 -37.94
CA SER A 7 -41.95 7.38 -38.67
C SER A 7 -41.65 6.26 -37.68
N ALA A 8 -42.41 5.19 -37.82
CA ALA A 8 -42.24 3.96 -37.08
C ALA A 8 -40.78 3.54 -37.27
N THR A 9 -40.05 3.51 -36.16
CA THR A 9 -38.77 2.80 -36.07
C THR A 9 -38.90 1.48 -36.79
N ASP A 10 -38.11 1.33 -37.85
CA ASP A 10 -38.12 0.20 -38.76
C ASP A 10 -37.91 -1.11 -37.97
N VAL A 11 -39.00 -1.81 -37.72
CA VAL A 11 -39.04 -3.05 -36.93
C VAL A 11 -38.38 -4.18 -37.71
N GLU A 12 -38.33 -4.06 -39.04
CA GLU A 12 -37.71 -5.02 -39.96
C GLU A 12 -36.18 -4.88 -39.99
N ALA A 13 -35.67 -3.65 -39.80
CA ALA A 13 -34.24 -3.38 -39.62
C ALA A 13 -33.72 -3.62 -38.18
N GLY A 14 -34.56 -4.09 -37.24
CA GLY A 14 -34.17 -4.35 -35.85
C GLY A 14 -33.85 -3.09 -35.03
N LEU A 15 -34.19 -1.89 -35.52
CA LEU A 15 -33.88 -0.61 -34.89
C LEU A 15 -35.02 -0.14 -33.98
N THR A 16 -35.37 -0.93 -32.97
CA THR A 16 -36.37 -0.54 -31.97
C THR A 16 -35.92 0.74 -31.24
N ARG A 17 -36.86 1.57 -30.75
CA ARG A 17 -36.55 2.74 -29.89
C ARG A 17 -35.59 2.42 -28.74
N LYS A 18 -35.70 1.21 -28.17
CA LYS A 18 -34.78 0.71 -27.14
C LYS A 18 -33.34 0.55 -27.65
N VAL A 19 -33.14 0.04 -28.86
CA VAL A 19 -31.81 -0.13 -29.47
C VAL A 19 -31.17 1.23 -29.75
N ILE A 20 -31.92 2.19 -30.28
CA ILE A 20 -31.43 3.56 -30.52
C ILE A 20 -31.01 4.22 -29.18
N ALA A 21 -31.81 4.05 -28.13
CA ALA A 21 -31.47 4.57 -26.80
C ALA A 21 -30.20 3.93 -26.22
N LEU A 22 -30.03 2.61 -26.38
CA LEU A 22 -28.84 1.89 -25.93
C LEU A 22 -27.59 2.26 -26.75
N GLN A 23 -27.71 2.47 -28.05
CA GLN A 23 -26.62 2.93 -28.90
C GLN A 23 -26.16 4.34 -28.51
N ARG A 24 -27.08 5.26 -28.19
CA ARG A 24 -26.74 6.58 -27.64
C ARG A 24 -25.98 6.47 -26.33
N LYS A 25 -26.47 5.65 -25.39
CA LYS A 25 -25.78 5.39 -24.12
C LYS A 25 -24.38 4.81 -24.35
N LYS A 26 -24.22 3.85 -25.26
CA LYS A 26 -22.92 3.27 -25.62
C LYS A 26 -21.95 4.32 -26.17
N ALA A 27 -22.42 5.19 -27.07
CA ALA A 27 -21.61 6.26 -27.65
C ALA A 27 -21.20 7.30 -26.60
N GLU A 28 -22.11 7.63 -25.67
CA GLU A 28 -21.83 8.51 -24.54
C GLU A 28 -20.79 7.88 -23.60
N THR A 29 -20.95 6.61 -23.23
CA THR A 29 -19.95 5.88 -22.43
C THR A 29 -18.60 5.81 -23.11
N ALA A 30 -18.53 5.59 -24.43
CA ALA A 30 -17.27 5.58 -25.17
C ALA A 30 -16.55 6.94 -25.07
N ARG A 31 -17.29 8.05 -25.19
CA ARG A 31 -16.74 9.41 -25.01
C ARG A 31 -16.30 9.65 -23.57
N LEU A 32 -17.05 9.16 -22.59
CA LEU A 32 -16.67 9.24 -21.17
C LEU A 32 -15.41 8.43 -20.87
N VAL A 33 -15.23 7.26 -21.50
CA VAL A 33 -14.01 6.46 -21.37
C VAL A 33 -12.83 7.19 -21.98
N THR A 34 -12.97 7.79 -23.16
CA THR A 34 -11.91 8.61 -23.76
C THR A 34 -11.52 9.78 -22.86
N LEU A 35 -12.50 10.50 -22.31
CA LEU A 35 -12.26 11.63 -21.40
C LEU A 35 -11.68 11.17 -20.05
N ALA A 36 -12.10 10.01 -19.53
CA ALA A 36 -11.56 9.44 -18.29
C ALA A 36 -10.13 8.93 -18.46
N ASN A 37 -9.74 8.53 -19.68
CA ASN A 37 -8.38 8.11 -20.01
C ASN A 37 -7.45 9.26 -20.40
N ASP A 38 -7.94 10.51 -20.35
CA ASP A 38 -7.13 11.70 -20.58
C ASP A 38 -5.99 11.78 -19.52
N PRO A 39 -4.71 11.81 -19.94
CA PRO A 39 -3.58 11.86 -19.01
C PRO A 39 -3.62 13.08 -18.09
N ASP A 40 -4.13 14.23 -18.57
CA ASP A 40 -4.19 15.45 -17.76
C ASP A 40 -5.26 15.35 -16.67
N LEU A 41 -6.40 14.71 -16.97
CA LEU A 41 -7.46 14.45 -16.00
C LEU A 41 -6.99 13.45 -14.93
N ASN A 42 -6.22 12.43 -15.32
CA ASN A 42 -5.66 11.45 -14.40
C ASN A 42 -4.58 12.06 -13.50
N ALA A 43 -3.68 12.89 -14.05
CA ALA A 43 -2.71 13.65 -13.28
C ALA A 43 -3.40 14.58 -12.27
N TYR A 44 -4.45 15.30 -12.67
CA TYR A 44 -5.24 16.14 -11.77
C TYR A 44 -5.88 15.33 -10.63
N ARG A 45 -6.47 14.16 -10.93
CA ARG A 45 -7.08 13.28 -9.92
C ARG A 45 -6.06 12.78 -8.91
N ILE A 46 -4.88 12.33 -9.37
CA ILE A 46 -3.78 11.89 -8.51
C ILE A 46 -3.33 13.03 -7.60
N GLU A 47 -3.14 14.23 -8.14
CA GLU A 47 -2.70 15.40 -7.37
C GLU A 47 -3.76 15.86 -6.36
N ARG A 48 -5.05 15.86 -6.73
CA ARG A 48 -6.15 16.16 -5.80
C ARG A 48 -6.24 15.13 -4.68
N GLN A 49 -6.08 13.84 -5.00
CA GLN A 49 -6.06 12.76 -4.01
C GLN A 49 -4.86 12.92 -3.07
N ARG A 50 -3.67 13.22 -3.61
CA ARG A 50 -2.46 13.49 -2.82
C ARG A 50 -2.67 14.62 -1.83
N ARG A 51 -3.22 15.75 -2.27
CA ARG A 51 -3.53 16.89 -1.38
C ARG A 51 -4.54 16.51 -0.30
N THR A 52 -5.56 15.75 -0.66
CA THR A 52 -6.60 15.30 0.28
C THR A 52 -6.02 14.37 1.34
N ILE A 53 -5.26 13.36 0.94
CA ILE A 53 -4.58 12.42 1.85
C ILE A 53 -3.60 13.17 2.76
N THR A 54 -2.77 14.05 2.19
CA THR A 54 -1.81 14.85 2.94
C THR A 54 -2.52 15.71 3.99
N ARG A 55 -3.62 16.37 3.63
CA ARG A 55 -4.41 17.18 4.56
C ARG A 55 -4.98 16.36 5.72
N TRP A 56 -5.62 15.23 5.42
CA TRP A 56 -6.18 14.37 6.47
C TRP A 56 -5.11 13.79 7.39
N MET A 57 -3.95 13.46 6.84
CA MET A 57 -2.81 12.98 7.61
C MET A 57 -2.29 14.05 8.57
N TRP A 58 -2.18 15.31 8.12
CA TRP A 58 -1.85 16.45 9.01
C TRP A 58 -2.90 16.67 10.09
N ILE A 59 -4.19 16.59 9.76
CA ILE A 59 -5.26 16.72 10.76
C ILE A 59 -5.12 15.63 11.82
N PHE A 60 -4.93 14.38 11.41
CA PHE A 60 -4.76 13.26 12.33
C PHE A 60 -3.49 13.41 13.18
N LEU A 61 -2.39 13.84 12.58
CA LEU A 61 -1.13 14.13 13.28
C LEU A 61 -1.32 15.19 14.37
N VAL A 62 -1.98 16.31 14.05
CA VAL A 62 -2.25 17.39 15.01
C VAL A 62 -3.19 16.93 16.13
N LEU A 63 -4.25 16.18 15.80
CA LEU A 63 -5.18 15.65 16.81
C LEU A 63 -4.49 14.66 17.75
N GLY A 64 -3.72 13.74 17.20
CA GLY A 64 -2.98 12.76 17.98
C GLY A 64 -1.88 13.38 18.84
N LEU A 65 -1.19 14.41 18.32
CA LEU A 65 -0.23 15.19 19.09
C LEU A 65 -0.91 15.99 20.21
N GLY A 66 -2.09 16.57 19.96
CA GLY A 66 -2.87 17.26 20.99
C GLY A 66 -3.25 16.32 22.12
N TYR A 67 -3.71 15.11 21.79
CA TYR A 67 -4.04 14.07 22.77
C TYR A 67 -2.81 13.59 23.56
N SER A 68 -1.68 13.31 22.91
CA SER A 68 -0.45 12.90 23.63
C SER A 68 0.07 14.03 24.51
N THR A 69 0.00 15.28 24.04
CA THR A 69 0.39 16.46 24.81
C THR A 69 -0.47 16.61 26.06
N THR A 70 -1.79 16.37 25.99
CA THR A 70 -2.62 16.41 27.21
C THR A 70 -2.21 15.37 28.26
N ASN A 71 -1.86 14.14 27.84
CA ASN A 71 -1.42 13.10 28.76
C ASN A 71 -0.06 13.43 29.40
N VAL A 72 0.90 13.91 28.60
CA VAL A 72 2.21 14.33 29.09
C VAL A 72 2.08 15.57 29.99
N HIS A 73 1.21 16.51 29.63
CA HIS A 73 0.95 17.70 30.41
C HIS A 73 0.41 17.33 31.80
N GLU A 74 -0.57 16.43 31.91
CA GLU A 74 -1.08 15.97 33.21
C GLU A 74 0.03 15.37 34.07
N PHE A 75 0.91 14.57 33.46
CA PHE A 75 2.06 13.97 34.13
C PHE A 75 3.10 15.01 34.62
N VAL A 76 3.47 15.97 33.77
CA VAL A 76 4.49 16.98 34.09
C VAL A 76 3.94 18.05 35.05
N ALA A 77 2.70 18.48 34.84
CA ALA A 77 2.04 19.46 35.69
C ALA A 77 1.80 18.90 37.10
N ASN A 78 1.55 17.59 37.25
CA ASN A 78 1.41 16.90 38.54
C ASN A 78 0.47 17.63 39.53
N GLY A 79 -0.68 18.09 39.05
CA GLY A 79 -1.68 18.80 39.86
C GLY A 79 -1.40 20.28 40.13
N ARG A 80 -0.38 20.89 39.48
CA ARG A 80 -0.15 22.35 39.52
C ARG A 80 -1.31 23.12 38.90
N THR A 81 -1.50 24.35 39.36
CA THR A 81 -2.53 25.29 38.87
C THR A 81 -1.99 26.15 37.72
N THR A 82 -2.89 26.87 37.04
CA THR A 82 -2.58 27.74 35.89
C THR A 82 -1.70 28.96 36.24
N GLU A 83 -1.46 29.20 37.52
CA GLU A 83 -0.61 30.29 38.04
C GLU A 83 0.88 29.92 38.00
N ASP A 84 1.21 28.63 37.96
CA ASP A 84 2.59 28.16 37.91
C ASP A 84 3.13 28.20 36.47
N PRO A 85 4.27 28.87 36.20
CA PRO A 85 4.93 28.84 34.89
C PRO A 85 5.22 27.42 34.36
N VAL A 86 5.43 26.46 35.28
CA VAL A 86 5.67 25.04 34.92
C VAL A 86 4.45 24.41 34.24
N TRP A 87 3.24 24.84 34.59
CA TRP A 87 2.01 24.37 33.94
C TRP A 87 2.02 24.73 32.45
N TRP A 88 2.41 25.96 32.12
CA TRP A 88 2.53 26.40 30.73
C TRP A 88 3.69 25.71 30.00
N ALA A 89 4.83 25.52 30.68
CA ALA A 89 5.99 24.84 30.09
C ALA A 89 5.69 23.38 29.73
N ALA A 90 4.83 22.70 30.48
CA ALA A 90 4.44 21.31 30.24
C ALA A 90 3.80 21.11 28.86
N TRP A 91 3.13 22.12 28.29
CA TRP A 91 2.57 22.06 26.93
C TRP A 91 3.62 21.97 25.82
N LEU A 92 4.86 22.37 26.07
CA LEU A 92 5.92 22.41 25.06
C LEU A 92 6.76 21.12 25.02
N VAL A 93 6.75 20.32 26.08
CA VAL A 93 7.60 19.13 26.23
C VAL A 93 7.36 18.13 25.11
N GLU A 94 6.10 17.77 24.89
CA GLU A 94 5.71 16.77 23.90
C GLU A 94 5.86 17.28 22.45
N PRO A 95 5.38 18.50 22.08
CA PRO A 95 5.64 19.07 20.75
C PRO A 95 7.13 19.19 20.41
N MET A 96 7.99 19.45 21.39
CA MET A 96 9.44 19.50 21.18
C MET A 96 10.00 18.12 20.82
N ALA A 97 9.59 17.07 21.54
CA ALA A 97 9.98 15.69 21.23
C ALA A 97 9.44 15.24 19.87
N ALA A 98 8.16 15.46 19.61
CA ALA A 98 7.53 15.13 18.34
C ALA A 98 8.15 15.90 17.17
N GLY A 99 8.44 17.18 17.34
CA GLY A 99 9.10 18.02 16.33
C GLY A 99 10.50 17.53 15.99
N LEU A 100 11.29 17.12 16.99
CA LEU A 100 12.61 16.51 16.77
C LEU A 100 12.50 15.21 15.98
N LEU A 101 11.51 14.38 16.31
CA LEU A 101 11.27 13.10 15.65
C LEU A 101 10.79 13.27 14.20
N ILE A 102 9.89 14.22 13.94
CA ILE A 102 9.42 14.56 12.60
C ILE A 102 10.57 15.10 11.75
N ASN A 103 11.43 15.96 12.31
CA ASN A 103 12.61 16.46 11.61
C ASN A 103 13.57 15.33 11.25
N LEU A 104 13.79 14.38 12.17
CA LEU A 104 14.62 13.21 11.93
C LEU A 104 14.04 12.31 10.81
N LEU A 105 12.74 12.05 10.83
CA LEU A 105 12.03 11.29 9.80
C LEU A 105 12.10 12.00 8.43
N THR A 106 11.95 13.32 8.43
CA THR A 106 12.04 14.13 7.21
C THR A 106 13.44 14.05 6.61
N PHE A 107 14.48 14.23 7.45
CA PHE A 107 15.87 14.07 7.04
C PHE A 107 16.15 12.68 6.46
N GLU A 108 15.73 11.61 7.15
CA GLU A 108 15.92 10.26 6.63
C GLU A 108 15.27 10.06 5.26
N SER A 109 14.02 10.54 5.13
CA SER A 109 13.30 10.40 3.87
C SER A 109 13.97 11.14 2.71
N GLU A 110 14.60 12.29 2.99
CA GLU A 110 15.31 13.08 1.99
C GLU A 110 16.61 12.38 1.55
N VAL A 111 17.34 11.80 2.50
CA VAL A 111 18.58 11.08 2.20
C VAL A 111 18.29 9.78 1.43
N ILE A 112 17.24 9.04 1.81
CA ILE A 112 16.78 7.85 1.07
C ILE A 112 16.32 8.23 -0.33
N ALA A 113 15.64 9.37 -0.50
CA ALA A 113 15.24 9.86 -1.82
C ALA A 113 16.43 10.16 -2.75
N ARG A 114 17.62 10.40 -2.18
CA ARG A 114 18.89 10.60 -2.91
C ARG A 114 19.65 9.28 -3.15
N GLY A 115 19.07 8.14 -2.79
CA GLY A 115 19.66 6.81 -3.00
C GLY A 115 20.75 6.45 -1.97
N ILE A 116 20.82 7.15 -0.85
CA ILE A 116 21.76 6.86 0.23
C ILE A 116 21.01 6.09 1.32
N ASP A 117 21.41 4.85 1.56
CA ASP A 117 20.85 4.05 2.65
C ASP A 117 21.40 4.54 4.00
N ILE A 118 20.49 4.94 4.89
CA ILE A 118 20.83 5.25 6.28
C ILE A 118 20.59 3.98 7.10
N SER A 119 21.61 3.13 7.23
CA SER A 119 21.58 1.99 8.14
C SER A 119 22.34 2.27 9.44
N ASN A 120 22.24 3.50 9.98
CA ASN A 120 22.96 3.86 11.20
C ASN A 120 22.15 3.50 12.46
N PRO A 121 22.66 2.62 13.34
CA PRO A 121 21.94 2.19 14.55
C PRO A 121 21.64 3.33 15.53
N TRP A 122 22.41 4.43 15.52
CA TRP A 122 22.14 5.60 16.37
C TRP A 122 20.85 6.31 16.03
N VAL A 123 20.49 6.34 14.75
CA VAL A 123 19.24 6.97 14.29
C VAL A 123 18.05 6.13 14.73
N THR A 124 18.14 4.81 14.56
CA THR A 124 17.12 3.87 15.05
C THR A 124 16.98 3.93 16.58
N ARG A 125 18.10 4.03 17.31
CA ARG A 125 18.09 4.20 18.76
C ARG A 125 17.40 5.51 19.15
N LEU A 126 17.76 6.63 18.53
CA LEU A 126 17.17 7.93 18.83
C LEU A 126 15.65 7.92 18.63
N LYS A 127 15.15 7.39 17.51
CA LYS A 127 13.70 7.20 17.28
C LYS A 127 13.04 6.39 18.38
N ARG A 128 13.62 5.23 18.72
CA ARG A 128 13.08 4.33 19.76
C ARG A 128 13.13 4.97 21.13
N THR A 129 14.15 5.76 21.44
CA THR A 129 14.28 6.47 22.72
C THR A 129 13.25 7.58 22.82
N LEU A 130 13.05 8.39 21.78
CA LEU A 130 12.02 9.44 21.78
C LEU A 130 10.61 8.82 21.88
N LEU A 131 10.31 7.84 21.03
CA LEU A 131 9.02 7.15 21.06
C LEU A 131 8.78 6.46 22.41
N GLY A 132 9.82 5.81 22.95
CA GLY A 132 9.78 5.16 24.25
C GLY A 132 9.56 6.16 25.38
N ALA A 133 10.16 7.34 25.33
CA ALA A 133 9.97 8.39 26.33
C ALA A 133 8.53 8.93 26.33
N THR A 134 7.98 9.24 25.15
CA THR A 134 6.58 9.68 25.01
C THR A 134 5.60 8.59 25.45
N LEU A 135 5.81 7.34 25.01
CA LEU A 135 4.98 6.21 25.43
C LEU A 135 5.04 6.00 26.94
N PHE A 136 6.24 6.09 27.52
CA PHE A 136 6.43 5.96 28.95
C PHE A 136 5.63 7.03 29.69
N MET A 137 5.79 8.31 29.35
CA MET A 137 5.04 9.40 30.00
C MET A 137 3.53 9.22 29.85
N SER A 138 3.07 8.77 28.69
CA SER A 138 1.63 8.59 28.44
C SER A 138 1.03 7.38 29.18
N THR A 139 1.81 6.32 29.43
CA THR A 139 1.31 5.07 30.05
C THR A 139 1.60 4.98 31.54
N TRP A 140 2.61 5.70 32.02
CA TRP A 140 3.07 5.67 33.41
C TRP A 140 1.99 5.97 34.45
N PRO A 141 1.10 6.99 34.27
CA PRO A 141 0.02 7.23 35.23
C PRO A 141 -0.90 6.01 35.40
N GLN A 142 -1.14 5.25 34.34
CA GLN A 142 -1.96 4.03 34.39
C GLN A 142 -1.21 2.87 35.04
N LEU A 143 0.10 2.77 34.82
CA LEU A 143 0.95 1.77 35.46
C LEU A 143 1.07 2.00 36.97
N ILE A 144 1.09 3.25 37.45
CA ILE A 144 1.02 3.53 38.89
C ILE A 144 -0.34 3.10 39.45
N LYS A 145 -1.45 3.40 38.76
CA LYS A 145 -2.80 3.00 39.17
C LYS A 145 -2.98 1.48 39.25
N LEU A 146 -2.15 0.69 38.56
CA LEU A 146 -2.07 -0.75 38.74
C LEU A 146 -1.68 -1.16 40.16
N LYS A 147 -0.76 -0.44 40.80
CA LYS A 147 -0.37 -0.70 42.19
C LYS A 147 -1.39 -0.20 43.20
N THR A 148 -2.15 0.84 42.86
CA THR A 148 -3.10 1.50 43.78
C THR A 148 -4.55 0.98 43.65
N GLY A 149 -4.82 -0.01 42.79
CA GLY A 149 -6.13 -0.65 42.66
C GLY A 149 -7.15 0.04 41.74
N GLY A 150 -6.70 0.97 40.87
CA GLY A 150 -7.55 1.74 39.95
C GLY A 150 -7.22 1.51 38.47
N PHE A 151 -6.71 0.32 38.12
CA PHE A 151 -6.18 0.03 36.80
C PHE A 151 -7.28 -0.09 35.73
N ASN A 152 -7.13 0.64 34.64
CA ASN A 152 -7.96 0.49 33.45
C ASN A 152 -7.09 0.14 32.24
N ILE A 153 -7.15 -1.13 31.84
CA ILE A 153 -6.42 -1.64 30.65
C ILE A 153 -6.84 -0.88 29.39
N GLY A 154 -8.14 -0.61 29.23
CA GLY A 154 -8.65 0.10 28.06
C GLY A 154 -8.04 1.49 27.92
N LEU A 155 -7.96 2.23 29.03
CA LEU A 155 -7.37 3.57 29.06
C LEU A 155 -5.84 3.52 28.82
N LEU A 156 -5.15 2.51 29.37
CA LEU A 156 -3.72 2.29 29.10
C LEU A 156 -3.47 2.00 27.62
N VAL A 157 -4.26 1.11 27.02
CA VAL A 157 -4.13 0.75 25.61
C VAL A 157 -4.39 1.96 24.73
N VAL A 158 -5.44 2.75 24.98
CA VAL A 158 -5.71 3.97 24.21
C VAL A 158 -4.59 4.99 24.37
N ALA A 159 -4.09 5.19 25.60
CA ALA A 159 -2.98 6.10 25.87
C ALA A 159 -1.67 5.67 25.18
N ALA A 160 -1.43 4.37 25.00
CA ALA A 160 -0.28 3.85 24.25
C ALA A 160 -0.49 3.87 22.73
N LEU A 161 -1.71 3.55 22.29
CA LEU A 161 -2.04 3.35 20.89
C LEU A 161 -2.01 4.67 20.12
N VAL A 162 -2.49 5.76 20.69
CA VAL A 162 -2.55 7.05 19.98
C VAL A 162 -1.14 7.53 19.59
N PRO A 163 -0.16 7.66 20.50
CA PRO A 163 1.21 8.06 20.14
C PRO A 163 1.86 7.09 19.13
N LEU A 164 1.62 5.80 19.29
CA LEU A 164 2.13 4.78 18.37
C LEU A 164 1.58 4.98 16.96
N VAL A 165 0.26 5.09 16.80
CA VAL A 165 -0.37 5.27 15.48
C VAL A 165 0.07 6.60 14.86
N VAL A 166 0.19 7.67 15.65
CA VAL A 166 0.68 8.97 15.16
C VAL A 166 2.11 8.86 14.63
N PHE A 167 3.00 8.19 15.35
CA PHE A 167 4.35 7.92 14.90
C PHE A 167 4.38 7.11 13.61
N LEU A 168 3.60 6.02 13.53
CA LEU A 168 3.50 5.20 12.31
C LEU A 168 3.00 6.02 11.12
N VAL A 169 1.98 6.85 11.34
CA VAL A 169 1.43 7.74 10.30
C VAL A 169 2.48 8.74 9.82
N ALA A 170 3.26 9.33 10.74
CA ALA A 170 4.34 10.25 10.40
C ALA A 170 5.46 9.56 9.58
N GLU A 171 5.77 8.30 9.88
CA GLU A 171 6.79 7.52 9.15
C GLU A 171 6.32 7.03 7.78
N VAL A 172 5.01 6.78 7.63
CA VAL A 172 4.42 6.35 6.35
C VAL A 172 4.23 7.54 5.38
N MET A 173 4.13 8.77 5.89
CA MET A 173 3.89 9.96 5.05
C MET A 173 4.90 10.13 3.89
N PRO A 174 6.22 10.06 4.10
CA PRO A 174 7.19 10.17 3.01
C PRO A 174 7.09 9.02 2.00
N VAL A 175 6.75 7.82 2.47
CA VAL A 175 6.57 6.63 1.64
C VAL A 175 5.39 6.82 0.67
N ILE A 176 4.23 7.27 1.17
CA ILE A 176 3.08 7.59 0.32
C ILE A 176 3.45 8.64 -0.74
N GLN A 177 4.18 9.68 -0.34
CA GLN A 177 4.61 10.72 -1.29
C GLN A 177 5.54 10.19 -2.38
N ARG A 178 6.38 9.20 -2.07
CA ARG A 178 7.24 8.54 -3.07
C ARG A 178 6.40 7.76 -4.08
N TYR A 179 5.45 6.96 -3.61
CA TYR A 179 4.55 6.20 -4.48
C TYR A 179 3.70 7.12 -5.36
N MET A 180 3.11 8.17 -4.80
CA MET A 180 2.30 9.11 -5.59
C MET A 180 3.13 9.87 -6.64
N ARG A 181 4.38 10.22 -6.33
CA ARG A 181 5.31 10.80 -7.32
C ARG A 181 5.64 9.82 -8.43
N ALA A 182 5.90 8.54 -8.11
CA ALA A 182 6.15 7.51 -9.11
C ALA A 182 4.94 7.30 -10.03
N LEU A 183 3.72 7.27 -9.47
CA LEU A 183 2.48 7.17 -10.25
C LEU A 183 2.29 8.38 -11.17
N LEU A 184 2.61 9.59 -10.70
CA LEU A 184 2.49 10.79 -11.52
C LEU A 184 3.48 10.77 -12.70
N VAL A 185 4.74 10.37 -12.47
CA VAL A 185 5.75 10.22 -13.54
C VAL A 185 5.32 9.14 -14.55
N ALA A 186 4.78 8.02 -14.08
CA ALA A 186 4.27 6.97 -14.95
C ALA A 186 3.06 7.43 -15.79
N ALA A 187 2.16 8.23 -15.21
CA ALA A 187 1.01 8.80 -15.93
C ALA A 187 1.41 9.89 -16.95
N SER A 188 2.52 10.62 -16.70
CA SER A 188 3.02 11.67 -17.59
C SER A 188 3.97 11.18 -18.68
N THR A 189 4.42 9.92 -18.62
CA THR A 189 5.29 9.34 -19.66
C THR A 189 4.42 8.73 -20.76
N PRO A 190 4.43 9.27 -21.99
CA PRO A 190 3.69 8.68 -23.11
C PRO A 190 4.45 7.44 -23.61
N ALA A 191 4.33 6.33 -22.89
CA ALA A 191 4.81 5.03 -23.35
C ALA A 191 3.66 4.03 -23.26
N ALA A 192 3.10 3.73 -24.44
CA ALA A 192 2.32 2.55 -24.76
C ALA A 192 1.14 2.20 -23.82
N THR A 193 -0.05 2.47 -24.33
CA THR A 193 -1.26 1.66 -24.17
C THR A 193 -1.03 0.26 -23.56
N SER A 194 -1.80 -0.03 -22.50
CA SER A 194 -2.06 -1.37 -21.92
C SER A 194 -0.96 -1.99 -21.04
N ALA A 195 -0.88 -1.57 -19.77
CA ALA A 195 -0.70 -2.47 -18.60
C ALA A 195 -0.53 -1.67 -17.30
N ALA A 196 -1.62 -1.20 -16.68
CA ALA A 196 -1.74 -0.96 -15.23
C ALA A 196 -3.13 -0.37 -14.92
N SER A 197 -3.89 -0.71 -13.86
CA SER A 197 -3.85 -1.78 -12.87
C SER A 197 -5.20 -1.73 -12.16
N GLN A 198 -5.90 -2.86 -12.13
CA GLN A 198 -6.94 -3.14 -11.13
C GLN A 198 -6.29 -3.21 -9.73
N PRO A 199 -6.99 -2.83 -8.65
CA PRO A 199 -6.53 -3.06 -7.29
C PRO A 199 -6.39 -4.58 -7.04
N ALA A 200 -5.25 -4.99 -6.51
CA ALA A 200 -4.93 -6.36 -6.17
C ALA A 200 -5.97 -6.98 -5.23
N ALA A 201 -6.87 -7.78 -5.80
CA ALA A 201 -7.52 -8.89 -5.11
C ALA A 201 -6.74 -10.17 -5.47
N ALA A 202 -6.50 -10.99 -4.47
CA ALA A 202 -5.74 -12.24 -4.54
C ALA A 202 -5.99 -13.04 -5.84
N ALA A 203 -4.96 -13.18 -6.66
CA ALA A 203 -4.95 -14.05 -7.81
C ALA A 203 -3.78 -15.02 -7.68
N GLN A 204 -4.11 -16.32 -7.74
CA GLN A 204 -3.20 -17.44 -7.83
C GLN A 204 -2.12 -17.21 -8.90
N PRO A 205 -0.90 -17.72 -8.71
CA PRO A 205 0.16 -17.57 -9.70
C PRO A 205 -0.23 -18.33 -10.97
N ALA A 206 -0.55 -17.57 -12.01
CA ALA A 206 -0.56 -18.07 -13.38
C ALA A 206 0.89 -18.30 -13.80
N ASN A 207 1.17 -19.52 -14.26
CA ASN A 207 2.47 -19.98 -14.72
C ASN A 207 3.00 -19.05 -15.82
N ASP A 208 4.04 -18.28 -15.51
CA ASP A 208 4.74 -17.42 -16.47
C ASP A 208 5.57 -18.32 -17.42
N PRO A 209 5.32 -18.34 -18.75
CA PRO A 209 6.11 -19.12 -19.70
C PRO A 209 7.55 -18.58 -19.89
N LYS A 210 7.94 -17.52 -19.15
CA LYS A 210 9.24 -16.87 -19.27
C LYS A 210 10.36 -17.53 -18.47
N THR A 211 10.06 -18.33 -17.44
CA THR A 211 11.09 -18.97 -16.60
C THR A 211 11.74 -20.18 -17.26
N LEU A 212 10.99 -20.99 -18.03
CA LEU A 212 11.54 -22.16 -18.75
C LEU A 212 12.46 -21.77 -19.92
N ALA A 213 12.23 -20.61 -20.55
CA ALA A 213 13.07 -20.10 -21.63
C ALA A 213 14.49 -19.73 -21.14
N ALA A 214 14.65 -19.38 -19.86
CA ALA A 214 15.94 -19.05 -19.26
C ALA A 214 16.85 -20.28 -19.09
N LEU A 215 16.30 -21.50 -18.96
CA LEU A 215 17.08 -22.73 -18.72
C LEU A 215 17.75 -23.32 -19.98
N ARG A 216 17.72 -22.62 -21.14
CA ARG A 216 18.32 -23.07 -22.43
C ARG A 216 18.01 -24.53 -22.81
N LEU A 217 16.85 -25.04 -22.42
CA LEU A 217 16.43 -26.41 -22.74
C LEU A 217 16.10 -26.53 -24.24
N PRO A 218 16.46 -27.66 -24.89
CA PRO A 218 16.05 -27.95 -26.26
C PRO A 218 14.53 -27.81 -26.43
N PRO A 219 14.04 -27.24 -27.56
CA PRO A 219 12.62 -26.91 -27.74
C PRO A 219 11.67 -28.11 -27.57
N ARG A 220 12.13 -29.31 -27.92
CA ARG A 220 11.36 -30.56 -27.80
C ARG A 220 11.13 -30.97 -26.34
N MET A 221 12.09 -30.73 -25.46
CA MET A 221 12.00 -31.07 -24.03
C MET A 221 11.10 -30.08 -23.29
N ARG A 222 11.15 -28.79 -23.64
CA ARG A 222 10.25 -27.77 -23.08
C ARG A 222 8.78 -28.09 -23.35
N LYS A 223 8.45 -28.40 -24.61
CA LYS A 223 7.08 -28.74 -24.99
C LYS A 223 6.58 -30.00 -24.26
N ALA A 224 7.41 -31.04 -24.15
CA ALA A 224 7.05 -32.26 -23.42
C ALA A 224 6.77 -32.00 -21.93
N ILE A 225 7.56 -31.13 -21.28
CA ILE A 225 7.39 -30.77 -19.86
C ILE A 225 6.13 -29.92 -19.66
N GLU A 226 5.85 -28.96 -20.56
CA GLU A 226 4.65 -28.10 -20.51
C GLU A 226 3.36 -28.90 -20.74
N ASP A 227 3.37 -29.83 -21.70
CA ASP A 227 2.23 -30.71 -22.00
C ASP A 227 1.94 -31.62 -20.79
N LYS A 228 2.98 -32.19 -20.17
CA LYS A 228 2.84 -33.06 -18.99
C LYS A 228 2.44 -32.30 -17.73
N ALA A 229 3.00 -31.10 -17.52
CA ALA A 229 2.61 -30.23 -16.41
C ALA A 229 1.13 -29.84 -16.50
N SER A 230 0.63 -29.60 -17.72
CA SER A 230 -0.77 -29.28 -17.98
C SER A 230 -1.70 -30.48 -17.74
N GLU A 231 -1.28 -31.69 -18.11
CA GLU A 231 -2.02 -32.94 -17.86
C GLU A 231 -2.13 -33.27 -16.36
N ILE A 232 -1.03 -33.11 -15.61
CA ILE A 232 -0.99 -33.40 -14.17
C ILE A 232 -1.77 -32.33 -13.38
N GLN A 233 -1.70 -31.06 -13.79
CA GLN A 233 -2.51 -29.99 -13.21
C GLN A 233 -4.01 -30.16 -13.48
N ALA A 234 -4.40 -30.68 -14.64
CA ALA A 234 -5.80 -31.02 -14.94
C ALA A 234 -6.34 -32.11 -14.01
N THR A 235 -5.46 -32.93 -13.42
CA THR A 235 -5.78 -33.97 -12.45
C THR A 235 -5.73 -33.46 -11.00
N GLY A 236 -5.45 -32.17 -10.79
CA GLY A 236 -5.39 -31.53 -9.46
C GLY A 236 -4.16 -31.87 -8.63
N ARG A 237 -3.14 -32.50 -9.24
CA ARG A 237 -1.86 -32.83 -8.60
C ARG A 237 -0.78 -31.85 -9.09
N SER A 238 0.24 -31.58 -8.26
CA SER A 238 1.42 -30.82 -8.66
C SER A 238 2.50 -31.72 -9.27
N ILE A 239 3.23 -31.22 -10.27
CA ILE A 239 4.34 -31.97 -10.90
C ILE A 239 5.49 -32.15 -9.90
N THR A 240 5.97 -33.38 -9.75
CA THR A 240 7.04 -33.75 -8.81
C THR A 240 8.38 -33.96 -9.53
N ARG A 241 9.47 -34.03 -8.78
CA ARG A 241 10.84 -34.19 -9.33
C ARG A 241 10.95 -35.50 -10.11
N GLU A 242 10.33 -36.55 -9.59
CA GLU A 242 10.32 -37.89 -10.15
C GLU A 242 9.64 -37.91 -11.53
N ASP A 243 8.55 -37.16 -11.70
CA ASP A 243 7.82 -37.03 -12.97
C ASP A 243 8.69 -36.37 -14.07
N ILE A 244 9.54 -35.42 -13.69
CA ILE A 244 10.45 -34.71 -14.63
C ILE A 244 11.62 -35.62 -15.03
N GLN A 245 12.13 -36.44 -14.11
CA GLN A 245 13.23 -37.38 -14.38
C GLN A 245 12.81 -38.53 -15.28
N GLU A 246 11.61 -39.06 -15.05
CA GLU A 246 11.04 -40.13 -15.87
C GLU A 246 10.84 -39.68 -17.33
N LEU A 247 10.43 -38.42 -17.53
CA LEU A 247 10.09 -37.88 -18.84
C LEU A 247 11.30 -37.50 -19.68
N VAL A 248 12.38 -37.01 -19.07
CA VAL A 248 13.47 -36.33 -19.79
C VAL A 248 14.85 -36.95 -19.54
N ARG A 249 14.96 -37.93 -18.62
CA ARG A 249 16.21 -38.66 -18.31
C ARG A 249 17.39 -37.71 -18.05
N VAL A 250 17.16 -36.73 -17.17
CA VAL A 250 18.13 -35.67 -16.80
C VAL A 250 18.68 -35.90 -15.39
N PRO A 251 19.92 -35.45 -15.10
CA PRO A 251 20.50 -35.52 -13.76
C PRO A 251 19.69 -34.76 -12.69
N ASP A 252 19.77 -35.22 -11.43
CA ASP A 252 18.96 -34.74 -10.29
C ASP A 252 18.96 -33.22 -10.08
N GLU A 253 20.11 -32.57 -10.29
CA GLU A 253 20.23 -31.12 -10.15
C GLU A 253 19.40 -30.37 -11.20
N MET A 254 19.37 -30.87 -12.44
CA MET A 254 18.65 -30.23 -13.53
C MET A 254 17.14 -30.40 -13.38
N ALA A 255 16.69 -31.56 -12.89
CA ALA A 255 15.28 -31.79 -12.55
C ALA A 255 14.79 -30.83 -11.45
N THR A 256 15.63 -30.55 -10.46
CA THR A 256 15.32 -29.61 -9.38
C THR A 256 15.21 -28.17 -9.92
N GLN A 257 16.13 -27.74 -10.79
CA GLN A 257 16.06 -26.40 -11.40
C GLN A 257 14.82 -26.22 -12.29
N ILE A 258 14.42 -27.25 -13.03
CA ILE A 258 13.21 -27.25 -13.87
C ILE A 258 11.96 -27.16 -12.98
N MET A 259 11.90 -27.93 -11.88
CA MET A 259 10.81 -27.86 -10.91
C MET A 259 10.68 -26.47 -10.27
N THR A 260 11.80 -25.85 -9.88
CA THR A 260 11.82 -24.49 -9.32
C THR A 260 11.40 -23.44 -10.36
N ALA A 261 11.75 -23.62 -11.64
CA ALA A 261 11.32 -22.74 -12.72
C ALA A 261 9.81 -22.85 -13.02
N LEU A 262 9.22 -24.04 -12.81
CA LEU A 262 7.78 -24.29 -12.91
C LEU A 262 7.00 -23.79 -11.69
N HIS A 263 7.65 -23.72 -10.52
CA HIS A 263 7.07 -23.20 -9.28
C HIS A 263 8.01 -22.19 -8.61
N PRO A 264 8.03 -20.91 -9.08
CA PRO A 264 8.81 -19.87 -8.41
C PRO A 264 8.21 -19.63 -7.03
N THR A 265 8.82 -20.23 -6.01
CA THR A 265 8.43 -20.01 -4.62
C THR A 265 8.99 -18.65 -4.20
N ASN A 266 8.10 -17.71 -3.87
CA ASN A 266 8.49 -16.43 -3.26
C ASN A 266 9.23 -16.69 -1.94
N GLY A 267 10.55 -16.56 -1.95
CA GLY A 267 11.37 -16.84 -0.78
C GLY A 267 12.79 -16.31 -0.91
N HIS A 268 12.98 -14.99 -0.79
CA HIS A 268 14.22 -14.46 -0.24
C HIS A 268 14.08 -14.39 1.27
N ALA A 269 14.39 -15.51 1.93
CA ALA A 269 14.66 -15.56 3.35
C ALA A 269 16.08 -16.12 3.53
N HIS A 270 16.89 -15.37 4.29
CA HIS A 270 18.20 -15.71 4.85
C HIS A 270 19.40 -15.73 3.88
N THR A 271 20.23 -14.70 3.97
CA THR A 271 21.46 -14.69 4.80
C THR A 271 21.85 -13.27 5.13
#